data_AF-A0A3A6K339-F1
#
_entry.id   AF-A0A3A6K339-F1
#
_cell.length_a   1.000
_cell.length_b   1.000
_cell.length_c   1.000
_cell.angle_alpha   90.00
_cell.angle_beta   90.00
_cell.angle_gamma   90.00
#
_symmetry.space_group_name_H-M   'P 1'
#
loop_
_entity.id
_entity.type
_entity.pdbx_description
1 polymer ?
#
loop_
_entity_poly.entity_id
_entity_poly.type
_entity_poly.pdbx_seq_one_letter_code
_entity_poly.pdbx_strand_id
1 'polypeptide(L)'
;MIDRLPQVINKTAIYYKILPELTECYKYLQKGQQTAVSLVETESIYSNAIPLFMTMLNLLKSKSGCPVYLELAYNPKLLAFLDSIGFFSVLKRYNIAEYEEGYLGGFNNYCDYERLQRNVTKIFVNEPYIFFEEWGEAKKKRTRDTLSGNVKSMLRNTPFFRSETTPIRGDQLWENTLTAATELIVNAQIHSHSLSYAYMQMGIPLSPELNGYILTIADAGRGFYESIGERIKKGGSSFRRQREEFYIYAECLGINVKKEINFLSIMEALYYSQMQARDMDLYRLKNLLAVSKATLRIHQKNTEVVFTYAACQKCENRDILNCVQCVWARRNTKNSPLKKYPISMAGVHVEVEFVQEKKHV
;
A
#
# COMPACT_ATOMS: atom_id res chain seq x y z
N MET A 1 -23.37 0.75 -12.97
CA MET A 1 -23.68 1.42 -11.69
C MET A 1 -23.29 0.43 -10.61
N ILE A 2 -22.57 0.87 -9.57
CA ILE A 2 -22.25 0.02 -8.41
C ILE A 2 -23.14 0.50 -7.28
N ASP A 3 -24.27 -0.19 -7.13
CA ASP A 3 -25.44 0.40 -6.49
C ASP A 3 -25.29 0.50 -4.98
N ARG A 4 -24.49 -0.38 -4.32
CA ARG A 4 -24.42 -0.43 -2.84
C ARG A 4 -23.09 -0.98 -2.30
N LEU A 5 -22.19 -0.08 -1.93
CA LEU A 5 -21.04 -0.43 -1.10
C LEU A 5 -21.50 -0.83 0.32
N PRO A 6 -20.80 -1.75 1.00
CA PRO A 6 -21.20 -2.20 2.33
C PRO A 6 -21.10 -1.08 3.37
N GLN A 7 -21.90 -1.17 4.44
CA GLN A 7 -21.88 -0.22 5.56
C GLN A 7 -20.48 0.01 6.15
N VAL A 8 -19.69 -1.06 6.28
CA VAL A 8 -18.31 -0.98 6.76
C VAL A 8 -17.36 -1.49 5.68
N ILE A 9 -16.49 -0.59 5.19
CA ILE A 9 -15.46 -0.93 4.23
C ILE A 9 -14.16 -1.23 4.98
N ASN A 10 -13.97 -2.50 5.33
CA ASN A 10 -12.73 -3.03 5.92
C ASN A 10 -11.94 -3.89 4.91
N LYS A 11 -10.82 -4.52 5.35
CA LYS A 11 -10.01 -5.40 4.48
C LYS A 11 -10.79 -6.54 3.85
N THR A 12 -11.69 -7.17 4.60
CA THR A 12 -12.47 -8.28 4.05
C THR A 12 -13.45 -7.76 3.00
N ALA A 13 -14.17 -6.69 3.32
CA ALA A 13 -15.12 -6.06 2.40
C ALA A 13 -14.43 -5.58 1.11
N ILE A 14 -13.26 -4.93 1.21
CA ILE A 14 -12.55 -4.40 0.04
C ILE A 14 -12.15 -5.55 -0.90
N TYR A 15 -11.54 -6.62 -0.38
CA TYR A 15 -11.01 -7.70 -1.23
C TYR A 15 -12.06 -8.71 -1.74
N TYR A 16 -13.12 -8.95 -0.97
CA TYR A 16 -14.11 -10.00 -1.31
C TYR A 16 -15.41 -9.48 -1.90
N LYS A 17 -15.72 -8.19 -1.75
CA LYS A 17 -16.96 -7.60 -2.30
C LYS A 17 -16.65 -6.46 -3.28
N ILE A 18 -15.97 -5.43 -2.80
CA ILE A 18 -15.85 -4.15 -3.51
C ILE A 18 -14.90 -4.24 -4.71
N LEU A 19 -13.68 -4.76 -4.53
CA LEU A 19 -12.73 -4.92 -5.64
C LEU A 19 -13.27 -5.85 -6.74
N PRO A 20 -13.91 -7.00 -6.44
CA PRO A 20 -14.61 -7.79 -7.45
C PRO A 20 -15.61 -6.98 -8.27
N GLU A 21 -16.52 -6.25 -7.63
CA GLU A 21 -17.54 -5.43 -8.30
C GLU A 21 -16.90 -4.33 -9.18
N LEU A 22 -15.94 -3.59 -8.63
CA LEU A 22 -15.23 -2.52 -9.35
C LEU A 22 -14.42 -3.05 -10.54
N THR A 23 -13.78 -4.22 -10.38
CA THR A 23 -13.02 -4.85 -11.46
C THR A 23 -13.94 -5.35 -12.57
N GLU A 24 -15.11 -5.88 -12.22
CA GLU A 24 -16.10 -6.29 -13.21
C GLU A 24 -16.60 -5.09 -14.02
N CYS A 25 -16.92 -3.98 -13.34
CA CYS A 25 -17.21 -2.72 -14.02
C CYS A 25 -16.06 -2.29 -14.94
N TYR A 26 -14.81 -2.32 -14.46
CA TYR A 26 -13.64 -1.95 -15.26
C TYR A 26 -13.48 -2.76 -16.56
N LYS A 27 -13.79 -4.07 -16.54
CA LYS A 27 -13.68 -4.95 -17.73
C LYS A 27 -14.62 -4.50 -18.85
N TYR A 28 -15.84 -4.08 -18.51
CA TYR A 28 -16.86 -3.69 -19.48
C TYR A 28 -16.93 -2.19 -19.74
N LEU A 29 -16.19 -1.38 -18.98
CA LEU A 29 -16.19 0.06 -19.10
C LEU A 29 -15.60 0.53 -20.43
N GLN A 30 -16.36 1.35 -21.16
CA GLN A 30 -15.94 1.93 -22.44
C GLN A 30 -15.44 3.38 -22.28
N LYS A 31 -14.65 3.83 -23.26
CA LYS A 31 -14.21 5.22 -23.33
C LYS A 31 -15.42 6.15 -23.50
N GLY A 32 -15.46 7.24 -22.75
CA GLY A 32 -16.58 8.19 -22.71
C GLY A 32 -17.73 7.78 -21.78
N GLN A 33 -17.71 6.57 -21.22
CA GLN A 33 -18.75 6.10 -20.31
C GLN A 33 -18.45 6.51 -18.87
N GLN A 34 -19.34 7.30 -18.26
CA GLN A 34 -19.25 7.58 -16.84
C GLN A 34 -19.71 6.38 -16.00
N THR A 35 -19.00 6.11 -14.91
CA THR A 35 -19.37 5.09 -13.91
C THR A 35 -19.76 5.78 -12.63
N ALA A 36 -20.76 5.23 -11.94
CA ALA A 36 -21.17 5.68 -10.61
C ALA A 36 -20.78 4.64 -9.54
N VAL A 37 -20.32 5.13 -8.39
CA VAL A 37 -20.02 4.35 -7.18
C VAL A 37 -20.74 5.00 -5.99
N SER A 38 -21.58 4.23 -5.30
CA SER A 38 -22.42 4.74 -4.22
C SER A 38 -21.81 4.52 -2.83
N LEU A 39 -21.64 5.61 -2.08
CA LEU A 39 -21.28 5.62 -0.66
C LEU A 39 -22.49 5.90 0.25
N VAL A 40 -23.71 5.93 -0.30
CA VAL A 40 -24.94 6.27 0.42
C VAL A 40 -25.16 5.39 1.67
N GLU A 41 -24.93 4.07 1.53
CA GLU A 41 -25.07 3.12 2.64
C GLU A 41 -23.80 2.98 3.49
N THR A 42 -22.70 3.65 3.14
CA THR A 42 -21.42 3.51 3.84
C THR A 42 -21.42 4.33 5.13
N GLU A 43 -21.11 3.68 6.24
CA GLU A 43 -20.98 4.31 7.56
C GLU A 43 -19.52 4.61 7.91
N SER A 44 -18.59 3.72 7.51
CA SER A 44 -17.16 3.86 7.81
C SER A 44 -16.26 3.17 6.79
N ILE A 45 -15.06 3.72 6.59
CA ILE A 45 -14.01 3.15 5.74
C ILE A 45 -12.74 3.03 6.56
N TYR A 46 -12.18 1.83 6.63
CA TYR A 46 -10.96 1.57 7.36
C TYR A 46 -9.76 2.04 6.56
N SER A 47 -8.74 2.47 7.27
CA SER A 47 -7.52 3.05 6.73
C SER A 47 -6.83 2.20 5.68
N ASN A 48 -6.80 0.88 5.85
CA ASN A 48 -6.19 -0.04 4.88
C ASN A 48 -7.00 -0.22 3.59
N ALA A 49 -8.26 0.24 3.54
CA ALA A 49 -9.07 0.22 2.32
C ALA A 49 -8.95 1.52 1.51
N ILE A 50 -8.57 2.64 2.12
CA ILE A 50 -8.55 3.97 1.48
C ILE A 50 -7.64 4.00 0.24
N PRO A 51 -6.35 3.61 0.30
CA PRO A 51 -5.51 3.61 -0.90
C PRO A 51 -6.03 2.72 -2.03
N LEU A 52 -6.50 1.52 -1.71
CA LEU A 52 -7.05 0.60 -2.70
C LEU A 52 -8.29 1.18 -3.38
N PHE A 53 -9.19 1.78 -2.60
CA PHE A 53 -10.38 2.41 -3.13
C PHE A 53 -10.03 3.56 -4.07
N MET A 54 -9.09 4.44 -3.66
CA MET A 54 -8.58 5.53 -4.50
C MET A 54 -7.94 5.02 -5.79
N THR A 55 -7.12 3.98 -5.71
CA THR A 55 -6.49 3.32 -6.86
C THR A 55 -7.54 2.82 -7.85
N MET A 56 -8.62 2.20 -7.37
CA MET A 56 -9.69 1.71 -8.24
C MET A 56 -10.49 2.83 -8.90
N LEU A 57 -10.84 3.90 -8.17
CA LEU A 57 -11.51 5.05 -8.75
C LEU A 57 -10.65 5.66 -9.87
N ASN A 58 -9.34 5.80 -9.64
CA ASN A 58 -8.42 6.30 -10.66
C ASN A 58 -8.28 5.35 -11.87
N LEU A 59 -8.33 4.03 -11.67
CA LEU A 59 -8.34 3.06 -12.76
C LEU A 59 -9.60 3.18 -13.62
N LEU A 60 -10.78 3.26 -13.00
CA LEU A 60 -12.04 3.46 -13.71
C LEU A 60 -12.00 4.76 -14.53
N LYS A 61 -11.57 5.86 -13.92
CA LYS A 61 -11.41 7.15 -14.59
C LYS A 61 -10.42 7.09 -15.75
N SER A 62 -9.30 6.38 -15.58
CA SER A 62 -8.27 6.25 -16.62
C SER A 62 -8.78 5.42 -17.80
N LYS A 63 -9.62 4.41 -17.53
CA LYS A 63 -10.22 3.54 -18.55
C LYS A 63 -11.31 4.23 -19.36
N SER A 64 -12.23 4.95 -18.70
CA SER A 64 -13.30 5.68 -19.38
C SER A 64 -12.83 7.00 -19.97
N GLY A 65 -11.84 7.67 -19.35
CA GLY A 65 -11.53 9.06 -19.64
C GLY A 65 -12.50 10.07 -19.00
N CYS A 66 -13.45 9.60 -18.18
CA CYS A 66 -14.44 10.41 -17.48
C CYS A 66 -14.28 10.24 -15.96
N PRO A 67 -14.48 11.30 -15.15
CA PRO A 67 -14.51 11.18 -13.70
C PRO A 67 -15.58 10.18 -13.25
N VAL A 68 -15.30 9.44 -12.18
CA VAL A 68 -16.29 8.56 -11.54
C VAL A 68 -17.30 9.43 -10.79
N TYR A 69 -18.60 9.21 -10.99
CA TYR A 69 -19.62 9.84 -10.17
C TYR A 69 -19.66 9.15 -8.80
N LEU A 70 -19.36 9.88 -7.73
CA LEU A 70 -19.52 9.40 -6.35
C LEU A 70 -20.87 9.87 -5.83
N GLU A 71 -21.77 8.91 -5.67
CA GLU A 71 -23.07 9.16 -5.06
C GLU A 71 -22.89 9.19 -3.53
N LEU A 72 -23.29 10.32 -2.94
CA LEU A 72 -23.16 10.60 -1.51
C LEU A 72 -24.54 10.81 -0.90
N ALA A 73 -24.66 10.47 0.38
CA ALA A 73 -25.74 10.94 1.24
C ALA A 73 -25.15 11.73 2.41
N TYR A 74 -25.95 12.58 3.05
CA TYR A 74 -25.49 13.35 4.20
C TYR A 74 -25.19 12.44 5.39
N ASN A 75 -23.92 12.09 5.55
CA ASN A 75 -23.37 11.34 6.67
C ASN A 75 -22.21 12.14 7.27
N PRO A 76 -22.47 13.01 8.26
CA PRO A 76 -21.47 13.97 8.73
C PRO A 76 -20.22 13.31 9.33
N LYS A 77 -20.33 12.10 9.90
CA LYS A 77 -19.18 11.37 10.44
C LYS A 77 -18.25 10.89 9.33
N LEU A 78 -18.79 10.18 8.34
CA LEU A 78 -18.01 9.69 7.21
C LEU A 78 -17.45 10.85 6.37
N LEU A 79 -18.27 11.86 6.10
CA LEU A 79 -17.87 13.01 5.27
C LEU A 79 -16.80 13.85 5.97
N ALA A 80 -16.93 14.12 7.27
CA ALA A 80 -15.88 14.80 8.04
C ALA A 80 -14.57 13.99 8.05
N PHE A 81 -14.65 12.67 8.23
CA PHE A 81 -13.48 11.79 8.15
C PHE A 81 -12.78 11.91 6.79
N LEU A 82 -13.51 11.69 5.69
CA LEU A 82 -12.96 11.72 4.34
C LEU A 82 -12.39 13.10 3.99
N ASP A 83 -13.07 14.18 4.38
CA ASP A 83 -12.57 15.54 4.20
C ASP A 83 -11.26 15.77 4.98
N SER A 84 -11.22 15.38 6.25
CA SER A 84 -10.06 15.60 7.14
C SER A 84 -8.78 14.90 6.65
N ILE A 85 -8.91 13.75 5.99
CA ILE A 85 -7.77 13.01 5.42
C ILE A 85 -7.35 13.51 4.04
N GLY A 86 -8.08 14.49 3.48
CA GLY A 86 -7.85 15.08 2.17
C GLY A 86 -8.45 14.31 1.00
N PHE A 87 -9.35 13.35 1.22
CA PHE A 87 -9.92 12.49 0.19
C PHE A 87 -10.55 13.29 -0.96
N PHE A 88 -11.50 14.18 -0.63
CA PHE A 88 -12.18 15.04 -1.61
C PHE A 88 -11.22 15.99 -2.33
N SER A 89 -10.24 16.55 -1.61
CA SER A 89 -9.21 17.43 -2.20
C SER A 89 -8.37 16.70 -3.26
N VAL A 90 -8.04 15.44 -3.04
CA VAL A 90 -7.30 14.61 -3.98
C VAL A 90 -8.15 14.27 -5.21
N LEU A 91 -9.40 13.86 -4.99
CA LEU A 91 -10.32 13.53 -6.08
C LEU A 91 -10.50 14.71 -7.04
N LYS A 92 -10.71 15.91 -6.50
CA LYS A 92 -10.84 17.16 -7.26
C LYS A 92 -9.55 17.52 -8.00
N ARG A 93 -8.40 17.50 -7.29
CA ARG A 93 -7.10 17.87 -7.88
C ARG A 93 -6.71 17.01 -9.08
N TYR A 94 -6.99 15.71 -9.03
CA TYR A 94 -6.61 14.76 -10.09
C TYR A 94 -7.77 14.41 -11.04
N ASN A 95 -8.92 15.09 -10.89
CA ASN A 95 -10.14 14.85 -11.63
C ASN A 95 -10.52 13.35 -11.67
N ILE A 96 -10.43 12.69 -10.51
CA ILE A 96 -10.68 11.24 -10.37
C ILE A 96 -12.19 10.99 -10.29
N ALA A 97 -12.88 11.83 -9.53
CA ALA A 97 -14.30 11.69 -9.28
C ALA A 97 -14.98 13.05 -9.14
N GLU A 98 -16.27 13.05 -9.43
CA GLU A 98 -17.20 14.16 -9.20
C GLU A 98 -18.28 13.73 -8.21
N TYR A 99 -18.84 14.69 -7.49
CA TYR A 99 -19.86 14.48 -6.47
C TYR A 99 -20.58 15.81 -6.22
N GLU A 100 -21.75 15.76 -5.59
CA GLU A 100 -22.50 16.95 -5.22
C GLU A 100 -21.83 17.64 -4.01
N GLU A 101 -21.18 18.79 -4.26
CA GLU A 101 -20.44 19.55 -3.23
C GLU A 101 -21.35 20.03 -2.07
N GLY A 102 -22.67 20.11 -2.28
CA GLY A 102 -23.64 20.50 -1.25
C GLY A 102 -23.63 19.61 0.00
N TYR A 103 -23.16 18.37 -0.11
CA TYR A 103 -22.97 17.48 1.05
C TYR A 103 -21.74 17.82 1.90
N LEU A 104 -20.77 18.59 1.38
CA LEU A 104 -19.49 18.89 2.05
C LEU A 104 -19.56 20.08 3.03
N GLY A 105 -20.66 20.21 3.78
CA GLY A 105 -20.86 21.30 4.75
C GLY A 105 -21.57 20.88 6.02
N GLY A 106 -21.55 21.77 7.04
CA GLY A 106 -22.35 21.60 8.25
C GLY A 106 -21.84 20.56 9.26
N PHE A 107 -20.64 20.01 9.07
CA PHE A 107 -20.04 19.02 9.99
C PHE A 107 -18.82 19.55 10.78
N ASN A 108 -18.68 20.87 10.92
CA ASN A 108 -17.58 21.50 11.69
C ASN A 108 -17.44 20.96 13.11
N ASN A 109 -18.56 20.66 13.78
CA ASN A 109 -18.56 20.08 15.14
C ASN A 109 -18.00 18.65 15.18
N TYR A 110 -18.09 17.90 14.07
CA TYR A 110 -17.46 16.59 13.92
C TYR A 110 -15.99 16.71 13.54
N CYS A 111 -15.62 17.74 12.77
CA CYS A 111 -14.22 18.02 12.44
C CYS A 111 -13.37 18.22 13.69
N ASP A 112 -13.89 18.86 14.74
CA ASP A 112 -13.14 19.04 15.99
C ASP A 112 -13.06 17.75 16.81
N TYR A 113 -14.13 16.95 16.89
CA TYR A 113 -14.09 15.64 17.57
C TYR A 113 -13.18 14.63 16.83
N GLU A 114 -13.26 14.57 15.50
CA GLU A 114 -12.38 13.75 14.68
C GLU A 114 -10.94 14.30 14.64
N ARG A 115 -10.72 15.62 14.61
CA ARG A 115 -9.37 16.19 14.79
C ARG A 115 -8.81 15.83 16.15
N LEU A 116 -9.58 16.01 17.23
CA LEU A 116 -9.13 15.72 18.60
C LEU A 116 -8.85 14.24 18.84
N GLN A 117 -9.57 13.31 18.19
CA GLN A 117 -9.31 11.86 18.29
C GLN A 117 -8.42 11.27 17.18
N ARG A 118 -8.24 11.95 16.03
CA ARG A 118 -7.58 11.43 14.80
C ARG A 118 -6.64 12.44 14.12
N ASN A 119 -5.90 13.25 14.87
CA ASN A 119 -4.80 14.14 14.41
C ASN A 119 -3.64 13.44 13.64
N VAL A 120 -3.88 12.26 13.08
CA VAL A 120 -2.87 11.24 12.85
C VAL A 120 -3.08 10.53 11.51
N THR A 121 -3.84 11.15 10.59
CA THR A 121 -4.20 10.53 9.31
C THR A 121 -4.08 11.47 8.12
N LYS A 122 -3.46 11.01 7.02
CA LYS A 122 -3.34 11.80 5.78
C LYS A 122 -3.15 10.92 4.55
N ILE A 123 -3.78 11.31 3.44
CA ILE A 123 -3.51 10.76 2.10
C ILE A 123 -2.34 11.54 1.45
N PHE A 124 -1.35 10.79 0.96
CA PHE A 124 -0.28 11.30 0.12
C PHE A 124 -0.45 10.73 -1.29
N VAL A 125 -0.45 11.62 -2.28
CA VAL A 125 -0.45 11.21 -3.69
C VAL A 125 0.96 11.33 -4.22
N ASN A 126 1.48 10.24 -4.77
CA ASN A 126 2.84 10.21 -5.28
C ASN A 126 2.83 10.04 -6.80
N GLU A 127 3.35 11.06 -7.48
CA GLU A 127 3.44 11.12 -8.93
C GLU A 127 4.63 10.30 -9.45
N PRO A 128 4.47 9.59 -10.58
CA PRO A 128 5.49 8.67 -11.08
C PRO A 128 6.64 9.40 -11.80
N TYR A 129 7.87 8.92 -11.59
CA TYR A 129 9.05 9.27 -12.37
C TYR A 129 9.20 8.33 -13.58
N ILE A 130 8.38 8.56 -14.60
CA ILE A 130 8.17 7.63 -15.74
C ILE A 130 9.48 7.24 -16.46
N PHE A 131 10.45 8.15 -16.57
CA PHE A 131 11.72 7.91 -17.26
C PHE A 131 12.89 7.52 -16.34
N PHE A 132 12.62 7.25 -15.06
CA PHE A 132 13.71 7.00 -14.09
C PHE A 132 14.61 5.85 -14.53
N GLU A 133 14.04 4.77 -15.07
CA GLU A 133 14.79 3.57 -15.45
C GLU A 133 15.67 3.77 -16.70
N GLU A 134 15.53 4.88 -17.42
CA GLU A 134 16.37 5.24 -18.59
C GLU A 134 17.57 6.12 -18.22
N TRP A 135 17.62 6.63 -16.99
CA TRP A 135 18.70 7.48 -16.54
C TRP A 135 19.97 6.67 -16.22
N GLY A 136 21.14 7.31 -16.35
CA GLY A 136 22.39 6.73 -15.86
C GLY A 136 22.39 6.59 -14.33
N GLU A 137 23.15 5.61 -13.82
CA GLU A 137 23.18 5.24 -12.39
C GLU A 137 23.47 6.42 -11.45
N ALA A 138 24.38 7.32 -11.82
CA ALA A 138 24.68 8.52 -11.04
C ALA A 138 23.46 9.44 -10.87
N LYS A 139 22.65 9.62 -11.93
CA LYS A 139 21.42 10.41 -11.88
C LYS A 139 20.33 9.69 -11.11
N LYS A 140 20.17 8.37 -11.30
CA LYS A 140 19.23 7.54 -10.54
C LYS A 140 19.48 7.65 -9.03
N LYS A 141 20.74 7.48 -8.61
CA LYS A 141 21.15 7.61 -7.20
C LYS A 141 20.82 8.99 -6.66
N ARG A 142 21.30 10.06 -7.33
CA ARG A 142 21.05 11.45 -6.89
C ARG A 142 19.56 11.75 -6.76
N THR A 143 18.75 11.40 -7.76
CA THR A 143 17.30 11.66 -7.69
C THR A 143 16.63 10.87 -6.58
N ARG A 144 17.01 9.59 -6.38
CA ARG A 144 16.49 8.80 -5.26
C ARG A 144 16.84 9.42 -3.91
N ASP A 145 18.09 9.86 -3.72
CA ASP A 145 18.54 10.48 -2.47
C ASP A 145 17.78 11.78 -2.19
N THR A 146 17.60 12.62 -3.22
CA THR A 146 16.80 13.85 -3.13
C THR A 146 15.33 13.54 -2.81
N LEU A 147 14.73 12.56 -3.49
CA LEU A 147 13.36 12.13 -3.22
C LEU A 147 13.19 11.64 -1.80
N SER A 148 14.10 10.79 -1.33
CA SER A 148 14.09 10.25 0.02
C SER A 148 14.19 11.37 1.05
N GLY A 149 15.08 12.35 0.84
CA GLY A 149 15.18 13.54 1.69
C GLY A 149 13.90 14.38 1.72
N ASN A 150 13.32 14.64 0.55
CA ASN A 150 12.08 15.42 0.41
C ASN A 150 10.88 14.73 1.06
N VAL A 151 10.69 13.44 0.80
CA VAL A 151 9.60 12.64 1.39
C VAL A 151 9.78 12.55 2.90
N LYS A 152 10.98 12.25 3.39
CA LYS A 152 11.27 12.19 4.83
C LYS A 152 11.00 13.53 5.52
N SER A 153 11.37 14.64 4.88
CA SER A 153 11.09 16.00 5.38
C SER A 153 9.59 16.31 5.38
N MET A 154 8.88 16.01 4.29
CA MET A 154 7.44 16.18 4.17
C MET A 154 6.69 15.41 5.27
N LEU A 155 7.05 14.13 5.48
CA LEU A 155 6.49 13.32 6.54
C LEU A 155 6.76 13.98 7.89
N ARG A 156 8.02 14.26 8.26
CA ARG A 156 8.38 14.95 9.52
C ARG A 156 7.65 16.27 9.75
N ASN A 157 7.33 17.00 8.68
CA ASN A 157 6.66 18.30 8.75
C ASN A 157 5.14 18.22 8.74
N THR A 158 4.55 17.06 8.48
CA THR A 158 3.11 16.88 8.60
C THR A 158 2.72 17.06 10.07
N PRO A 159 1.66 17.80 10.43
CA PRO A 159 1.26 18.05 11.83
C PRO A 159 1.20 16.77 12.68
N PHE A 160 0.77 15.68 12.05
CA PHE A 160 0.91 14.28 12.46
C PHE A 160 2.28 13.91 13.09
N PHE A 161 3.40 14.28 12.47
CA PHE A 161 4.77 14.03 12.96
C PHE A 161 5.31 15.12 13.90
N ARG A 162 4.57 16.22 14.09
CA ARG A 162 4.96 17.35 14.95
C ARG A 162 4.29 17.31 16.33
N SER A 163 3.19 16.58 16.47
CA SER A 163 2.36 16.51 17.69
C SER A 163 3.17 16.07 18.92
N GLU A 164 3.24 16.96 19.93
CA GLU A 164 3.87 16.71 21.24
C GLU A 164 3.15 15.63 22.07
N THR A 165 1.87 15.37 21.77
CA THR A 165 1.08 14.33 22.45
C THR A 165 1.33 12.93 21.88
N THR A 166 2.17 12.82 20.83
CA THR A 166 2.58 11.53 20.29
C THR A 166 3.85 11.07 21.02
N PRO A 167 3.81 10.05 21.91
CA PRO A 167 4.93 9.65 22.78
C PRO A 167 6.17 9.09 22.05
N ILE A 168 6.22 9.27 20.74
CA ILE A 168 6.97 8.46 19.78
C ILE A 168 8.15 9.25 19.20
N ARG A 169 8.17 10.57 19.37
CA ARG A 169 9.22 11.41 18.81
C ARG A 169 10.56 11.07 19.49
N GLY A 170 11.40 10.31 18.78
CA GLY A 170 12.72 9.85 19.26
C GLY A 170 12.81 8.35 19.58
N ASP A 171 11.74 7.57 19.47
CA ASP A 171 11.77 6.11 19.66
C ASP A 171 12.36 5.40 18.42
N GLN A 172 13.02 4.25 18.57
CA GLN A 172 13.50 3.45 17.44
C GLN A 172 12.34 3.00 16.53
N LEU A 173 11.16 2.71 17.13
CA LEU A 173 9.95 2.36 16.37
C LEU A 173 9.51 3.49 15.42
N TRP A 174 9.70 4.72 15.85
CA TRP A 174 9.39 5.92 15.07
C TRP A 174 10.25 6.05 13.84
N GLU A 175 11.57 5.99 14.03
CA GLU A 175 12.52 6.11 12.93
C GLU A 175 12.37 4.93 11.96
N ASN A 176 12.03 3.74 12.46
CA ASN A 176 11.67 2.60 11.63
C ASN A 176 10.41 2.87 10.79
N THR A 177 9.36 3.44 11.39
CA THR A 177 8.11 3.78 10.70
C THR A 177 8.32 4.84 9.63
N LEU A 178 9.05 5.91 9.95
CA LEU A 178 9.39 6.97 9.01
C LEU A 178 10.24 6.46 7.85
N THR A 179 11.21 5.60 8.14
CA THR A 179 12.06 4.96 7.11
C THR A 179 11.22 4.04 6.23
N ALA A 180 10.33 3.24 6.80
CA ALA A 180 9.39 2.40 6.07
C ALA A 180 8.51 3.20 5.11
N ALA A 181 7.86 4.26 5.61
CA ALA A 181 7.03 5.15 4.82
C ALA A 181 7.81 5.80 3.69
N THR A 182 9.00 6.30 3.98
CA THR A 182 9.87 6.95 2.99
C THR A 182 10.23 5.99 1.86
N GLU A 183 10.76 4.81 2.19
CA GLU A 183 11.19 3.84 1.19
C GLU A 183 10.02 3.32 0.34
N LEU A 184 8.87 3.07 0.95
CA LEU A 184 7.69 2.60 0.23
C LEU A 184 7.15 3.67 -0.73
N ILE A 185 7.06 4.93 -0.31
CA ILE A 185 6.63 6.05 -1.16
C ILE A 185 7.61 6.26 -2.31
N VAL A 186 8.92 6.32 -2.02
CA VAL A 186 9.95 6.52 -3.04
C VAL A 186 9.95 5.39 -4.06
N ASN A 187 9.81 4.13 -3.62
CA ASN A 187 9.72 3.00 -4.54
C ASN A 187 8.46 3.07 -5.40
N ALA A 188 7.31 3.48 -4.87
CA ALA A 188 6.09 3.66 -5.65
C ALA A 188 6.25 4.75 -6.71
N GLN A 189 6.85 5.90 -6.37
CA GLN A 189 7.12 6.98 -7.33
C GLN A 189 8.04 6.54 -8.46
N ILE A 190 9.05 5.73 -8.15
CA ILE A 190 10.06 5.36 -9.13
C ILE A 190 9.63 4.15 -9.97
N HIS A 191 8.87 3.20 -9.40
CA HIS A 191 8.64 1.89 -10.03
C HIS A 191 7.20 1.63 -10.47
N SER A 192 6.22 2.39 -9.96
CA SER A 192 4.82 2.11 -10.29
C SER A 192 4.44 2.49 -11.72
N HIS A 193 5.00 3.57 -12.26
CA HIS A 193 4.55 4.22 -13.51
C HIS A 193 3.07 4.66 -13.48
N SER A 194 2.47 4.77 -12.30
CA SER A 194 1.12 5.28 -12.07
C SER A 194 1.11 6.22 -10.86
N LEU A 195 0.01 6.93 -10.66
CA LEU A 195 -0.28 7.52 -9.35
C LEU A 195 -0.30 6.40 -8.30
N SER A 196 0.24 6.71 -7.13
CA SER A 196 0.12 5.87 -5.94
C SER A 196 -0.44 6.69 -4.79
N TYR A 197 -1.20 6.03 -3.93
CA TYR A 197 -1.84 6.63 -2.77
C TYR A 197 -1.24 5.99 -1.54
N ALA A 198 -0.63 6.78 -0.67
CA ALA A 198 -0.21 6.34 0.64
C ALA A 198 -1.14 6.93 1.70
N TYR A 199 -1.48 6.13 2.69
CA TYR A 199 -2.27 6.54 3.83
C TYR A 199 -1.59 6.05 5.11
N MET A 200 -1.53 6.93 6.11
CA MET A 200 -0.96 6.62 7.41
C MET A 200 -2.03 6.87 8.48
N GLN A 201 -2.07 6.01 9.49
CA GLN A 201 -2.85 6.19 10.73
C GLN A 201 -1.98 5.79 11.90
N MET A 202 -1.98 6.58 12.97
CA MET A 202 -1.34 6.18 14.23
C MET A 202 -2.24 6.41 15.43
N GLY A 203 -1.87 5.82 16.56
CA GLY A 203 -2.63 5.94 17.80
C GLY A 203 -3.95 5.18 17.77
N ILE A 204 -4.04 4.12 16.96
CA ILE A 204 -5.22 3.26 16.91
C ILE A 204 -5.32 2.53 18.26
N PRO A 205 -6.34 2.77 19.10
CA PRO A 205 -6.44 2.03 20.35
C PRO A 205 -6.73 0.56 20.04
N LEU A 206 -5.76 -0.32 20.29
CA LEU A 206 -5.89 -1.77 20.11
C LEU A 206 -6.35 -2.42 21.42
N SER A 207 -5.89 -1.89 22.55
CA SER A 207 -6.31 -2.28 23.89
C SER A 207 -6.10 -1.10 24.87
N PRO A 208 -6.50 -1.23 26.16
CA PRO A 208 -6.14 -0.26 27.18
C PRO A 208 -4.64 0.03 27.25
N GLU A 209 -3.79 -0.93 26.88
CA GLU A 209 -2.33 -0.88 26.99
C GLU A 209 -1.61 -0.79 25.64
N LEU A 210 -2.31 -0.92 24.50
CA LEU A 210 -1.67 -0.99 23.18
C LEU A 210 -2.22 0.05 22.21
N ASN A 211 -1.31 0.65 21.44
CA ASN A 211 -1.61 1.49 20.29
C ASN A 211 -1.09 0.86 19.00
N GLY A 212 -1.86 1.00 17.93
CA GLY A 212 -1.56 0.55 16.59
C GLY A 212 -1.16 1.69 15.65
N TYR A 213 -0.34 1.34 14.67
CA TYR A 213 0.18 2.23 13.65
C TYR A 213 0.06 1.52 12.31
N ILE A 214 -0.65 2.11 11.35
CA ILE A 214 -0.86 1.55 10.03
C ILE A 214 -0.29 2.51 8.98
N LEU A 215 0.54 1.98 8.11
CA LEU A 215 0.93 2.58 6.86
C LEU A 215 0.43 1.67 5.74
N THR A 216 -0.30 2.23 4.79
CA THR A 216 -0.73 1.52 3.59
C THR A 216 -0.36 2.35 2.36
N ILE A 217 0.09 1.68 1.31
CA ILE A 217 0.35 2.29 0.01
C ILE A 217 -0.18 1.38 -1.09
N ALA A 218 -0.97 1.94 -2.00
CA ALA A 218 -1.48 1.21 -3.15
C ALA A 218 -1.20 1.98 -4.44
N ASP A 219 -0.97 1.22 -5.51
CA ASP A 219 -0.84 1.73 -6.86
C ASP A 219 -1.60 0.85 -7.86
N ALA A 220 -1.74 1.35 -9.09
CA ALA A 220 -2.34 0.67 -10.23
C ALA A 220 -1.28 0.37 -11.31
N GLY A 221 -0.01 0.29 -10.92
CA GLY A 221 1.10 0.16 -11.82
C GLY A 221 1.22 -1.22 -12.45
N ARG A 222 2.34 -1.44 -13.11
CA ARG A 222 2.71 -2.73 -13.73
C ARG A 222 3.05 -3.85 -12.72
N GLY A 223 3.19 -3.50 -11.44
CA GLY A 223 3.55 -4.44 -10.37
C GLY A 223 4.97 -5.01 -10.45
N PHE A 224 5.30 -5.98 -9.57
CA PHE A 224 6.70 -6.43 -9.43
C PHE A 224 7.21 -7.21 -10.64
N TYR A 225 6.41 -8.14 -11.17
CA TYR A 225 6.85 -9.04 -12.26
C TYR A 225 7.36 -8.26 -13.47
N GLU A 226 6.57 -7.29 -13.92
CA GLU A 226 6.86 -6.46 -15.09
C GLU A 226 8.00 -5.47 -14.79
N SER A 227 7.99 -4.86 -13.60
CA SER A 227 9.06 -3.95 -13.15
C SER A 227 10.43 -4.61 -13.11
N ILE A 228 10.50 -5.83 -12.57
CA ILE A 228 11.74 -6.61 -12.49
C ILE A 228 12.16 -7.08 -13.88
N GLY A 229 11.19 -7.54 -14.69
CA GLY A 229 11.45 -7.95 -16.07
C GLY A 229 12.12 -6.86 -16.91
N GLU A 230 11.69 -5.61 -16.79
CA GLU A 230 12.34 -4.50 -17.49
C GLU A 230 13.77 -4.23 -17.03
N ARG A 231 14.02 -4.32 -15.72
CA ARG A 231 15.38 -4.14 -15.18
C ARG A 231 16.33 -5.20 -15.69
N ILE A 232 15.87 -6.44 -15.80
CA ILE A 232 16.66 -7.55 -16.33
C ILE A 232 16.96 -7.37 -17.81
N LYS A 233 15.98 -6.87 -18.59
CA LYS A 233 16.21 -6.53 -20.00
C LYS A 233 17.34 -5.51 -20.15
N LYS A 234 17.42 -4.53 -19.24
CA LYS A 234 18.41 -3.43 -19.26
C LYS A 234 19.73 -3.76 -18.55
N GLY A 235 19.74 -4.65 -17.56
CA GLY A 235 20.88 -4.91 -16.67
C GLY A 235 21.91 -5.92 -17.18
N GLY A 236 21.66 -6.58 -18.32
CA GLY A 236 22.61 -7.53 -18.93
C GLY A 236 22.50 -8.96 -18.40
N SER A 237 23.49 -9.81 -18.75
CA SER A 237 23.45 -11.27 -18.56
C SER A 237 23.47 -11.73 -17.10
N SER A 238 24.10 -10.97 -16.19
CA SER A 238 24.19 -11.32 -14.77
C SER A 238 22.83 -11.33 -14.08
N PHE A 239 21.99 -10.31 -14.31
CA PHE A 239 20.65 -10.25 -13.72
C PHE A 239 19.68 -11.30 -14.29
N ARG A 240 19.88 -11.71 -15.55
CA ARG A 240 19.12 -12.82 -16.16
C ARG A 240 19.41 -14.14 -15.46
N ARG A 241 20.69 -14.45 -15.26
CA ARG A 241 21.13 -15.66 -14.57
C ARG A 241 20.57 -15.72 -13.14
N GLN A 242 20.59 -14.61 -12.41
CA GLN A 242 20.06 -14.56 -11.04
C GLN A 242 18.54 -14.84 -11.00
N ARG A 243 17.79 -14.35 -11.99
CA ARG A 243 16.37 -14.68 -12.13
C ARG A 243 16.19 -16.18 -12.35
N GLU A 244 16.93 -16.73 -13.29
CA GLU A 244 16.85 -18.16 -13.63
C GLU A 244 17.14 -19.02 -12.41
N GLU A 245 18.21 -18.71 -11.66
CA GLU A 245 18.56 -19.39 -10.40
C GLU A 245 17.42 -19.33 -9.37
N PHE A 246 16.75 -18.17 -9.22
CA PHE A 246 15.60 -18.02 -8.32
C PHE A 246 14.41 -18.91 -8.73
N TYR A 247 14.07 -18.95 -10.02
CA TYR A 247 12.95 -19.78 -10.51
C TYR A 247 13.29 -21.27 -10.48
N ILE A 248 14.53 -21.67 -10.80
CA ILE A 248 15.00 -23.05 -10.65
C ILE A 248 14.88 -23.50 -9.20
N TYR A 249 15.32 -22.66 -8.25
CA TYR A 249 15.17 -22.96 -6.83
C TYR A 249 13.70 -23.15 -6.42
N ALA A 250 12.80 -22.28 -6.89
CA ALA A 250 11.36 -22.42 -6.64
C ALA A 250 10.80 -23.73 -7.19
N GLU A 251 11.22 -24.15 -8.38
CA GLU A 251 10.83 -25.44 -8.98
C GLU A 251 11.35 -26.63 -8.17
N CYS A 252 12.58 -26.57 -7.65
CA CYS A 252 13.13 -27.58 -6.75
C CYS A 252 12.33 -27.73 -5.45
N LEU A 253 11.63 -26.67 -5.01
CA LEU A 253 10.69 -26.71 -3.87
C LEU A 253 9.30 -27.27 -4.25
N GLY A 254 9.10 -27.70 -5.49
CA GLY A 254 7.82 -28.18 -6.02
C GLY A 254 6.82 -27.06 -6.29
N ILE A 255 7.27 -25.82 -6.46
CA ILE A 255 6.39 -24.68 -6.75
C ILE A 255 6.14 -24.63 -8.26
N ASN A 256 4.88 -24.67 -8.67
CA ASN A 256 4.53 -24.47 -10.07
C ASN A 256 4.64 -22.98 -10.42
N VAL A 257 5.72 -22.60 -11.11
CA VAL A 257 6.05 -21.21 -11.44
C VAL A 257 4.91 -20.47 -12.14
N LYS A 258 4.26 -21.12 -13.11
CA LYS A 258 3.16 -20.51 -13.87
C LYS A 258 1.94 -20.22 -12.99
N LYS A 259 1.57 -21.16 -12.13
CA LYS A 259 0.41 -21.01 -11.23
C LYS A 259 0.67 -20.04 -10.08
N GLU A 260 1.91 -20.00 -9.59
CA GLU A 260 2.30 -19.22 -8.42
C GLU A 260 3.09 -17.95 -8.77
N ILE A 261 2.98 -17.47 -10.00
CA ILE A 261 3.78 -16.34 -10.48
C ILE A 261 3.60 -15.08 -9.63
N ASN A 262 2.41 -14.82 -9.10
CA ASN A 262 2.13 -13.65 -8.26
C ASN A 262 2.82 -13.75 -6.89
N PHE A 263 2.88 -14.95 -6.31
CA PHE A 263 3.66 -15.21 -5.10
C PHE A 263 5.16 -15.04 -5.39
N LEU A 264 5.64 -15.69 -6.45
CA LEU A 264 7.05 -15.64 -6.84
C LEU A 264 7.49 -14.23 -7.21
N SER A 265 6.63 -13.39 -7.80
CA SER A 265 6.95 -11.99 -8.12
C SER A 265 7.23 -11.16 -6.87
N ILE A 266 6.47 -11.37 -5.79
CA ILE A 266 6.68 -10.69 -4.51
C ILE A 266 8.02 -11.13 -3.91
N MET A 267 8.30 -12.43 -3.94
CA MET A 267 9.54 -12.99 -3.39
C MET A 267 10.77 -12.61 -4.24
N GLU A 268 10.62 -12.58 -5.57
CA GLU A 268 11.62 -12.12 -6.52
C GLU A 268 11.95 -10.64 -6.26
N ALA A 269 10.95 -9.79 -6.01
CA ALA A 269 11.18 -8.39 -5.66
C ALA A 269 12.05 -8.22 -4.42
N LEU A 270 11.81 -9.04 -3.39
CA LEU A 270 12.64 -9.07 -2.18
C LEU A 270 14.05 -9.61 -2.46
N TYR A 271 14.18 -10.62 -3.33
CA TYR A 271 15.47 -11.15 -3.75
C TYR A 271 16.30 -10.09 -4.45
N TYR A 272 15.75 -9.46 -5.49
CA TYR A 272 16.42 -8.36 -6.19
C TYR A 272 16.80 -7.22 -5.25
N SER A 273 15.91 -6.89 -4.30
CA SER A 273 16.19 -5.89 -3.27
C SER A 273 17.42 -6.25 -2.45
N GLN A 274 17.51 -7.49 -1.96
CA GLN A 274 18.65 -8.00 -1.19
C GLN A 274 19.97 -7.88 -1.97
N MET A 275 19.95 -8.21 -3.26
CA MET A 275 21.15 -8.22 -4.11
C MET A 275 21.71 -6.83 -4.40
N GLN A 276 20.88 -5.79 -4.35
CA GLN A 276 21.33 -4.42 -4.59
C GLN A 276 22.14 -3.84 -3.44
N ALA A 277 22.17 -4.50 -2.27
CA ALA A 277 22.98 -4.16 -1.11
C ALA A 277 22.92 -2.69 -0.66
N ARG A 278 21.79 -2.01 -0.89
CA ARG A 278 21.60 -0.58 -0.57
C ARG A 278 21.37 -0.37 0.92
N ASP A 279 21.73 0.80 1.45
CA ASP A 279 21.59 1.13 2.88
C ASP A 279 20.20 0.79 3.45
N MET A 280 19.14 1.16 2.74
CA MET A 280 17.76 0.72 2.98
C MET A 280 17.09 0.31 1.67
N ASP A 281 16.41 -0.83 1.71
CA ASP A 281 15.69 -1.42 0.58
C ASP A 281 14.49 -2.26 1.09
N LEU A 282 13.65 -2.80 0.20
CA LEU A 282 12.44 -3.54 0.58
C LEU A 282 12.75 -4.81 1.42
N TYR A 283 13.88 -5.46 1.17
CA TYR A 283 14.34 -6.62 1.94
C TYR A 283 14.85 -6.23 3.33
N ARG A 284 15.67 -5.19 3.42
CA ARG A 284 16.11 -4.64 4.72
C ARG A 284 14.94 -4.09 5.52
N LEU A 285 13.98 -3.45 4.85
CA LEU A 285 12.73 -3.01 5.45
C LEU A 285 11.94 -4.20 6.02
N LYS A 286 11.75 -5.27 5.24
CA LYS A 286 11.12 -6.51 5.73
C LYS A 286 11.80 -7.04 6.99
N ASN A 287 13.13 -7.06 7.04
CA ASN A 287 13.88 -7.52 8.22
C ASN A 287 13.71 -6.59 9.42
N LEU A 288 13.78 -5.27 9.20
CA LEU A 288 13.55 -4.25 10.23
C LEU A 288 12.17 -4.38 10.87
N LEU A 289 11.15 -4.57 10.03
CA LEU A 289 9.76 -4.72 10.45
C LEU A 289 9.53 -6.02 11.22
N ALA A 290 10.14 -7.13 10.77
CA ALA A 290 10.04 -8.40 11.47
C ALA A 290 10.59 -8.32 12.90
N VAL A 291 11.78 -7.73 13.08
CA VAL A 291 12.42 -7.56 14.41
C VAL A 291 11.59 -6.63 15.30
N SER A 292 10.92 -5.64 14.73
CA SER A 292 10.06 -4.70 15.46
C SER A 292 8.69 -5.28 15.86
N LYS A 293 8.49 -6.61 15.72
CA LYS A 293 7.18 -7.29 15.87
C LYS A 293 6.07 -6.69 15.02
N ALA A 294 6.43 -6.00 13.94
CA ALA A 294 5.49 -5.42 13.00
C ALA A 294 4.97 -6.50 12.03
N THR A 295 3.83 -6.20 11.41
CA THR A 295 3.28 -7.01 10.32
C THR A 295 3.45 -6.25 9.01
N LEU A 296 4.16 -6.85 8.05
CA LEU A 296 4.25 -6.38 6.67
C LEU A 296 3.39 -7.29 5.80
N ARG A 297 2.51 -6.71 4.98
CA ARG A 297 1.68 -7.42 4.02
C ARG A 297 1.96 -6.84 2.64
N ILE A 298 2.32 -7.70 1.71
CA ILE A 298 2.56 -7.30 0.31
C ILE A 298 1.55 -8.04 -0.54
N HIS A 299 0.75 -7.27 -1.28
CA HIS A 299 -0.25 -7.76 -2.21
C HIS A 299 0.16 -7.43 -3.64
N GLN A 300 0.05 -8.42 -4.52
CA GLN A 300 0.11 -8.24 -5.97
C GLN A 300 -0.97 -9.11 -6.61
N LYS A 301 -1.79 -8.51 -7.47
CA LYS A 301 -2.89 -9.20 -8.13
C LYS A 301 -3.78 -9.89 -7.10
N ASN A 302 -3.88 -11.21 -7.16
CA ASN A 302 -4.71 -12.02 -6.29
C ASN A 302 -3.98 -12.63 -5.10
N THR A 303 -2.73 -12.26 -4.88
CA THR A 303 -1.86 -12.90 -3.89
C THR A 303 -1.38 -11.90 -2.85
N GLU A 304 -1.46 -12.29 -1.57
CA GLU A 304 -0.85 -11.58 -0.44
C GLU A 304 0.19 -12.48 0.21
N VAL A 305 1.33 -11.88 0.53
CA VAL A 305 2.33 -12.46 1.42
C VAL A 305 2.41 -11.65 2.69
N VAL A 306 2.24 -12.32 3.83
CA VAL A 306 2.23 -11.74 5.18
C VAL A 306 3.51 -12.13 5.91
N PHE A 307 4.30 -11.13 6.25
CA PHE A 307 5.52 -11.24 7.04
C PHE A 307 5.23 -10.71 8.45
N THR A 308 5.29 -11.59 9.45
CA THR A 308 5.18 -11.25 10.87
C THR A 308 6.40 -11.78 11.60
N TYR A 309 6.67 -11.30 12.83
CA TYR A 309 7.69 -11.91 13.68
C TYR A 309 7.48 -13.42 13.81
N ALA A 310 6.29 -13.89 14.23
CA ALA A 310 6.03 -15.33 14.38
C ALA A 310 6.14 -16.15 13.08
N ALA A 311 5.77 -15.56 11.93
CA ALA A 311 5.95 -16.19 10.63
C ALA A 311 7.44 -16.27 10.24
N CYS A 312 8.20 -15.22 10.55
CA CYS A 312 9.59 -15.03 10.13
C CYS A 312 10.65 -15.50 11.14
N GLN A 313 10.32 -15.72 12.41
CA GLN A 313 11.25 -16.03 13.51
C GLN A 313 12.09 -17.28 13.24
N LYS A 314 11.47 -18.29 12.60
CA LYS A 314 12.18 -19.51 12.16
C LYS A 314 12.90 -19.34 10.82
N CYS A 315 12.69 -18.23 10.13
CA CYS A 315 13.32 -17.89 8.86
C CYS A 315 14.42 -16.80 9.03
N GLU A 316 14.83 -16.46 10.27
CA GLU A 316 15.73 -15.33 10.60
C GLU A 316 17.19 -15.51 10.12
N ASN A 317 17.58 -16.69 9.61
CA ASN A 317 18.90 -16.91 9.03
C ASN A 317 18.93 -16.70 7.49
N ARG A 318 18.96 -15.41 7.13
CA ARG A 318 19.76 -14.73 6.08
C ARG A 318 19.72 -15.13 4.58
N ASP A 319 18.70 -15.80 4.08
CA ASP A 319 18.48 -15.90 2.63
C ASP A 319 17.00 -15.76 2.26
N ILE A 320 16.67 -14.94 1.27
CA ILE A 320 15.32 -14.88 0.72
C ILE A 320 14.87 -16.23 0.17
N LEU A 321 15.78 -17.07 -0.34
CA LEU A 321 15.47 -18.41 -0.83
C LEU A 321 14.95 -19.29 0.32
N ASN A 322 15.54 -19.20 1.50
CA ASN A 322 15.00 -19.85 2.71
C ASN A 322 13.62 -19.28 3.08
N CYS A 323 13.41 -17.97 2.90
CA CYS A 323 12.11 -17.35 3.14
C CYS A 323 11.03 -17.87 2.17
N VAL A 324 11.35 -18.09 0.90
CA VAL A 324 10.44 -18.72 -0.09
C VAL A 324 9.99 -20.08 0.41
N GLN A 325 10.94 -20.93 0.82
CA GLN A 325 10.65 -22.25 1.37
C GLN A 325 9.77 -22.15 2.63
N CYS A 326 10.10 -21.25 3.55
CA CYS A 326 9.41 -21.04 4.82
C CYS A 326 7.93 -20.65 4.61
N VAL A 327 7.68 -19.67 3.73
CA VAL A 327 6.33 -19.21 3.38
C VAL A 327 5.56 -20.32 2.65
N TRP A 328 6.19 -20.98 1.67
CA TRP A 328 5.56 -22.04 0.89
C TRP A 328 5.16 -23.25 1.74
N ALA A 329 6.02 -23.66 2.69
CA ALA A 329 5.73 -24.77 3.60
C ALA A 329 4.52 -24.51 4.50
N ARG A 330 4.20 -23.24 4.80
CA ARG A 330 3.10 -22.85 5.70
C ARG A 330 1.81 -22.43 4.99
N ARG A 331 1.77 -22.51 3.65
CA ARG A 331 0.68 -21.98 2.82
C ARG A 331 -0.73 -22.53 3.12
N ASN A 332 -0.81 -23.72 3.71
CA ASN A 332 -2.08 -24.40 4.02
C ASN A 332 -2.39 -24.40 5.53
N THR A 333 -1.71 -23.58 6.32
CA THR A 333 -1.96 -23.50 7.77
C THR A 333 -3.05 -22.49 8.10
N LYS A 334 -3.68 -22.60 9.28
CA LYS A 334 -4.69 -21.65 9.77
C LYS A 334 -4.19 -20.19 9.76
N ASN A 335 -2.90 -20.00 10.03
CA ASN A 335 -2.23 -18.69 10.01
C ASN A 335 -1.31 -18.59 8.78
N SER A 336 -1.81 -19.01 7.61
CA SER A 336 -1.01 -19.02 6.39
C SER A 336 -0.43 -17.62 6.10
N PRO A 337 0.90 -17.53 5.86
CA PRO A 337 1.54 -16.32 5.38
C PRO A 337 1.26 -16.06 3.90
N LEU A 338 0.63 -16.99 3.18
CA LEU A 338 0.26 -16.85 1.77
C LEU A 338 -1.26 -16.91 1.63
N LYS A 339 -1.88 -15.79 1.23
CA LYS A 339 -3.33 -15.74 0.99
C LYS A 339 -3.64 -15.49 -0.48
N LYS A 340 -4.73 -16.09 -0.94
CA LYS A 340 -5.28 -15.91 -2.28
C LYS A 340 -6.66 -15.28 -2.19
N TYR A 341 -6.90 -14.30 -3.04
CA TYR A 341 -8.15 -13.57 -3.12
C TYR A 341 -8.85 -13.91 -4.45
N PRO A 342 -10.19 -13.79 -4.52
CA PRO A 342 -10.93 -14.06 -5.75
C PRO A 342 -10.71 -13.01 -6.85
N ILE A 343 -9.92 -11.97 -6.58
CA ILE A 343 -9.74 -10.82 -7.46
C ILE A 343 -8.28 -10.60 -7.83
N SER A 344 -8.03 -10.17 -9.06
CA SER A 344 -6.69 -9.80 -9.55
C SER A 344 -6.66 -8.32 -9.91
N MET A 345 -6.12 -7.49 -9.03
CA MET A 345 -5.92 -6.06 -9.28
C MET A 345 -4.53 -5.79 -9.89
N ALA A 346 -4.43 -4.87 -10.84
CA ALA A 346 -3.14 -4.36 -11.28
C ALA A 346 -2.41 -3.63 -10.13
N GLY A 347 -1.10 -3.48 -10.24
CA GLY A 347 -0.29 -2.78 -9.26
C GLY A 347 0.08 -3.60 -8.02
N VAL A 348 0.57 -2.88 -7.02
CA VAL A 348 1.00 -3.40 -5.72
C VAL A 348 0.27 -2.67 -4.60
N HIS A 349 -0.07 -3.41 -3.54
CA HIS A 349 -0.54 -2.84 -2.29
C HIS A 349 0.32 -3.36 -1.14
N VAL A 350 0.90 -2.44 -0.37
CA VAL A 350 1.73 -2.76 0.80
C VAL A 350 1.08 -2.18 2.04
N GLU A 351 0.93 -3.01 3.08
CA GLU A 351 0.48 -2.60 4.40
C GLU A 351 1.60 -2.89 5.42
N VAL A 352 1.85 -1.94 6.30
CA VAL A 352 2.73 -2.11 7.46
C VAL A 352 1.94 -1.75 8.70
N GLU A 353 1.94 -2.64 9.67
CA GLU A 353 1.24 -2.48 10.94
C GLU A 353 2.23 -2.65 12.10
N PHE A 354 2.35 -1.64 12.95
CA PHE A 354 3.12 -1.71 14.18
C PHE A 354 2.18 -1.72 15.39
N VAL A 355 2.61 -2.36 16.46
CA VAL A 355 1.95 -2.36 17.76
C VAL A 355 2.94 -1.82 18.78
N GLN A 356 2.51 -0.85 19.58
CA GLN A 356 3.32 -0.27 20.66
C GLN A 356 2.57 -0.38 21.98
N GLU A 357 3.31 -0.73 23.02
CA GLU A 357 2.85 -0.63 24.41
C GLU A 357 2.74 0.85 24.82
N LYS A 358 1.62 1.22 25.44
CA LYS A 358 1.44 2.52 26.06
C LYS A 358 2.36 2.57 27.27
N LYS A 359 3.38 3.43 27.22
CA LYS A 359 4.15 3.76 28.41
C LYS A 359 3.19 4.46 29.37
N HIS A 360 2.92 3.84 30.53
CA HIS A 360 2.32 4.56 31.65
C HIS A 360 3.30 5.67 32.03
N VAL A 361 2.90 6.92 31.82
CA VAL A 361 3.62 8.10 32.30
C VAL A 361 3.12 8.41 33.69
#